data_AF-A0A4D7JMR0-F1
#
_entry.id   AF-A0A4D7JMR0-F1
#
_cell.length_a   1.000
_cell.length_b   1.000
_cell.length_c   1.000
_cell.angle_alpha   90.00
_cell.angle_beta   90.00
_cell.angle_gamma   90.00
#
_symmetry.space_group_name_H-M   'P 1'
#
loop_
_entity.id
_entity.type
_entity.pdbx_description
1 polymer ?
#
loop_
_entity_poly.entity_id
_entity_poly.type
_entity_poly.pdbx_seq_one_letter_code
_entity_poly.pdbx_strand_id
1 'polypeptide(L)'
;MITFRIIIILTCIYALYNFFRVNDILSKVILGLQVLFVGLLSFEDETIKTVSFILFNISLLLILVYAFTREHFNPWKKWIMVSLAGILLLGNFFKYLQFPYVELVSKLAVLPIVGVAYLSYKYPTRMKNEFGFLVITAAFALINILRIS
;
A
#
# COMPACT_ATOMS: atom_id res chain seq x y z
N MET A 1 12.97 -16.28 3.57
CA MET A 1 11.56 -16.75 3.50
C MET A 1 10.75 -16.51 4.77
N ILE A 2 11.27 -16.78 5.98
CA ILE A 2 10.51 -16.62 7.24
C ILE A 2 10.15 -15.15 7.53
N THR A 3 11.09 -14.21 7.36
CA THR A 3 10.87 -12.77 7.58
C THR A 3 9.72 -12.20 6.74
N PHE A 4 9.60 -12.63 5.49
CA PHE A 4 8.50 -12.24 4.59
C PHE A 4 7.14 -12.70 5.10
N ARG A 5 7.04 -13.96 5.52
CA ARG A 5 5.80 -14.53 6.05
C ARG A 5 5.36 -13.81 7.32
N ILE A 6 6.32 -13.45 8.20
CA ILE A 6 6.04 -12.67 9.41
C ILE A 6 5.49 -11.28 9.06
N ILE A 7 6.12 -10.57 8.11
CA ILE A 7 5.64 -9.24 7.69
C ILE A 7 4.23 -9.33 7.10
N ILE A 8 3.95 -10.33 6.25
CA ILE A 8 2.62 -10.58 5.67
C ILE A 8 1.58 -10.82 6.77
N ILE A 9 1.88 -11.71 7.73
CA ILE A 9 0.96 -12.03 8.84
C ILE A 9 0.68 -10.79 9.69
N LEU A 10 1.71 -10.04 10.09
CA LEU A 10 1.55 -8.81 10.86
C LEU A 10 0.73 -7.77 10.09
N THR A 11 0.96 -7.65 8.79
CA THR A 11 0.19 -6.75 7.92
C THR A 11 -1.28 -7.18 7.83
N CYS A 12 -1.56 -8.48 7.71
CA CYS A 12 -2.92 -9.03 7.72
C CYS A 12 -3.66 -8.74 9.02
N ILE A 13 -3.03 -9.01 10.17
CA ILE A 13 -3.62 -8.75 11.49
C ILE A 13 -3.91 -7.25 11.64
N TYR A 14 -2.96 -6.40 11.26
CA TYR A 14 -3.11 -4.96 11.32
C TYR A 14 -4.20 -4.44 10.40
N ALA A 15 -4.29 -4.99 9.19
CA ALA A 15 -5.29 -4.63 8.19
C ALA A 15 -6.71 -5.00 8.67
N LEU A 16 -6.89 -6.21 9.19
CA LEU A 16 -8.15 -6.67 9.78
C LEU A 16 -8.55 -5.80 10.98
N TYR A 17 -7.62 -5.51 11.87
CA TYR A 17 -7.87 -4.62 13.01
C TYR A 17 -8.37 -3.23 12.60
N ASN A 18 -7.74 -2.63 11.58
CA ASN A 18 -8.16 -1.32 11.08
C ASN A 18 -9.49 -1.38 10.31
N PHE A 19 -9.74 -2.45 9.55
CA PHE A 19 -10.99 -2.63 8.81
C PHE A 19 -12.23 -2.50 9.71
N PHE A 20 -12.19 -3.04 10.92
CA PHE A 20 -13.28 -2.94 11.90
C PHE A 20 -13.38 -1.58 12.61
N ARG A 21 -12.34 -0.73 12.53
CA ARG A 21 -12.27 0.56 13.25
C ARG A 21 -12.49 1.79 12.38
N VAL A 22 -12.28 1.67 11.08
CA VAL A 22 -12.53 2.75 10.13
C VAL A 22 -14.04 2.93 9.97
N ASN A 23 -14.52 4.17 9.96
CA ASN A 23 -15.94 4.48 9.75
C ASN A 23 -16.26 4.88 8.31
N ASP A 24 -15.25 5.36 7.57
CA ASP A 24 -15.41 5.79 6.20
C ASP A 24 -15.52 4.62 5.22
N ILE A 25 -16.56 4.65 4.37
CA ILE A 25 -16.88 3.55 3.44
C ILE A 25 -15.75 3.36 2.42
N LEU A 26 -15.23 4.44 1.83
CA LEU A 26 -14.19 4.34 0.81
C LEU A 26 -12.89 3.78 1.39
N SER A 27 -12.51 4.23 2.59
CA SER A 27 -11.37 3.70 3.34
C SER A 27 -11.55 2.22 3.72
N LYS A 28 -12.77 1.79 4.08
CA LYS A 28 -13.08 0.36 4.28
C LYS A 28 -12.91 -0.45 3.00
N VAL A 29 -13.38 0.05 1.86
CA VAL A 29 -13.22 -0.64 0.56
C VAL A 29 -11.74 -0.79 0.22
N ILE A 30 -10.95 0.28 0.36
CA ILE A 30 -9.49 0.24 0.15
C ILE A 30 -8.84 -0.82 1.05
N LEU A 31 -9.14 -0.78 2.36
CA LEU A 31 -8.62 -1.74 3.32
C LEU A 31 -9.05 -3.17 3.01
N GLY A 32 -10.32 -3.38 2.62
CA GLY A 32 -10.84 -4.71 2.26
C GLY A 32 -10.10 -5.31 1.06
N LEU A 33 -9.86 -4.52 0.01
CA LEU A 33 -9.07 -4.95 -1.14
C LEU A 33 -7.63 -5.28 -0.74
N GLN A 34 -7.03 -4.49 0.16
CA GLN A 34 -5.69 -4.74 0.66
C GLN A 34 -5.62 -6.00 1.55
N VAL A 35 -6.61 -6.27 2.39
CA VAL A 35 -6.71 -7.51 3.16
C VAL A 35 -6.79 -8.72 2.24
N LEU A 36 -7.68 -8.66 1.24
CA LEU A 36 -7.81 -9.73 0.23
C LEU A 36 -6.51 -9.94 -0.52
N PHE A 37 -5.86 -8.86 -0.95
CA PHE A 37 -4.55 -8.89 -1.58
C PHE A 37 -3.53 -9.65 -0.72
N VAL A 38 -3.34 -9.27 0.55
CA VAL A 38 -2.35 -9.89 1.45
C VAL A 38 -2.70 -11.36 1.70
N GLY A 39 -3.99 -11.69 1.85
CA GLY A 39 -4.45 -13.08 2.02
C GLY A 39 -4.14 -13.95 0.80
N LEU A 40 -4.46 -13.46 -0.41
CA LEU A 40 -4.22 -14.17 -1.66
C LEU A 40 -2.72 -14.31 -1.98
N LEU A 41 -1.87 -13.42 -1.45
CA LEU A 41 -0.42 -13.49 -1.65
C LEU A 41 0.25 -14.73 -1.02
N SER A 42 -0.47 -15.42 -0.13
CA SER A 42 0.01 -16.64 0.54
C SER A 42 -0.15 -17.91 -0.31
N PHE A 43 -0.90 -17.84 -1.41
CA PHE A 43 -1.12 -18.98 -2.31
C PHE A 43 0.03 -19.11 -3.34
N GLU A 44 0.33 -20.34 -3.72
CA GLU A 44 1.42 -20.64 -4.67
C GLU A 44 0.98 -20.54 -6.14
N ASP A 45 -0.31 -20.64 -6.42
CA ASP A 45 -0.90 -20.55 -7.76
C ASP A 45 -0.64 -19.19 -8.43
N GLU A 46 -0.09 -19.21 -9.66
CA GLU A 46 0.26 -18.01 -10.44
C GLU A 46 -0.96 -17.18 -10.87
N THR A 47 -2.10 -17.83 -11.10
CA THR A 47 -3.37 -17.14 -11.41
C THR A 47 -3.82 -16.34 -10.19
N ILE A 48 -3.76 -16.95 -9.00
CA ILE A 48 -4.14 -16.30 -7.74
C ILE A 48 -3.19 -15.13 -7.43
N LYS A 49 -1.88 -15.29 -7.65
CA LYS A 49 -0.91 -14.20 -7.51
C LYS A 49 -1.19 -13.04 -8.45
N THR A 50 -1.60 -13.31 -9.69
CA THR A 50 -1.96 -12.28 -10.67
C THR A 50 -3.21 -11.51 -10.22
N VAL A 51 -4.24 -12.21 -9.76
CA VAL A 51 -5.45 -11.59 -9.18
C VAL A 51 -5.10 -10.74 -7.96
N SER A 52 -4.27 -11.25 -7.05
CA SER A 52 -3.75 -10.52 -5.89
C SER A 52 -3.08 -9.21 -6.33
N PHE A 53 -2.16 -9.27 -7.30
CA PHE A 53 -1.50 -8.08 -7.83
C PHE A 53 -2.48 -7.05 -8.43
N ILE A 54 -3.49 -7.49 -9.17
CA ILE A 54 -4.53 -6.60 -9.73
C ILE A 54 -5.30 -5.90 -8.60
N LEU A 55 -5.74 -6.64 -7.58
CA LEU A 55 -6.47 -6.08 -6.44
C LEU A 55 -5.64 -5.02 -5.71
N PHE A 56 -4.34 -5.24 -5.57
CA PHE A 56 -3.45 -4.25 -4.98
C PHE A 56 -3.40 -2.96 -5.82
N ASN A 57 -3.22 -3.06 -7.14
CA ASN A 57 -3.19 -1.88 -8.02
C ASN A 57 -4.54 -1.12 -8.02
N ILE A 58 -5.67 -1.83 -7.99
CA ILE A 58 -6.99 -1.21 -7.81
C ILE A 58 -7.05 -0.45 -6.48
N SER A 59 -6.52 -1.02 -5.39
CA SER A 59 -6.47 -0.32 -4.10
C SER A 59 -5.63 0.96 -4.16
N LEU A 60 -4.50 0.96 -4.89
CA LEU A 60 -3.68 2.16 -5.07
C LEU A 60 -4.41 3.24 -5.87
N LEU A 61 -5.14 2.86 -6.92
CA LEU A 61 -5.99 3.79 -7.67
C LEU A 61 -7.08 4.39 -6.78
N LEU A 62 -7.71 3.58 -5.94
CA LEU A 62 -8.70 4.08 -4.98
C LEU A 62 -8.08 5.01 -3.92
N ILE A 63 -6.83 4.80 -3.51
CA ILE A 63 -6.11 5.75 -2.64
C ILE A 63 -5.93 7.10 -3.33
N LEU A 64 -5.63 7.13 -4.64
CA LEU A 64 -5.58 8.38 -5.40
C LEU A 64 -6.95 9.06 -5.43
N VAL A 65 -8.01 8.32 -5.79
CA VAL A 65 -9.38 8.83 -5.78
C VAL A 65 -9.76 9.38 -4.40
N TYR A 66 -9.42 8.65 -3.34
CA TYR A 66 -9.65 9.06 -1.97
C TYR A 66 -8.93 10.37 -1.62
N ALA A 67 -7.66 10.50 -2.01
CA ALA A 67 -6.88 11.71 -1.77
C ALA A 67 -7.43 12.93 -2.54
N PHE A 68 -7.99 12.73 -3.74
CA PHE A 68 -8.58 13.81 -4.53
C PHE A 68 -9.99 14.22 -4.09
N THR A 69 -10.81 13.28 -3.63
CA THR A 69 -12.21 13.50 -3.21
C THR A 69 -12.35 14.14 -1.84
N ARG A 70 -11.36 14.00 -0.96
CA ARG A 70 -11.40 14.57 0.41
C ARG A 70 -10.91 16.02 0.43
N GLU A 71 -11.85 16.95 0.36
CA GLU A 71 -11.60 18.40 0.37
C GLU A 71 -10.95 18.92 1.67
N HIS A 72 -11.20 18.26 2.80
CA HIS A 72 -10.65 18.68 4.10
C HIS A 72 -9.20 18.25 4.34
N PHE A 73 -8.55 17.58 3.38
CA PHE A 73 -7.13 17.28 3.55
C PHE A 73 -6.28 18.53 3.40
N ASN A 74 -5.36 18.69 4.35
CA ASN A 74 -4.23 19.58 4.16
C ASN A 74 -3.52 19.19 2.85
N PRO A 75 -3.24 20.15 1.94
CA PRO A 75 -2.58 19.89 0.66
C PRO A 75 -1.34 19.00 0.78
N TRP A 76 -0.54 19.19 1.83
CA TRP A 76 0.65 18.38 2.07
C TRP A 76 0.37 16.89 2.30
N LYS A 77 -0.71 16.57 3.02
CA LYS A 77 -1.09 15.16 3.26
C LYS A 77 -1.55 14.50 1.97
N LYS A 78 -2.37 15.24 1.19
CA LYS A 78 -2.85 14.80 -0.12
C LYS A 78 -1.68 14.50 -1.04
N TRP A 79 -0.71 15.41 -1.14
CA TRP A 79 0.49 15.19 -1.93
C TRP A 79 1.27 13.96 -1.49
N ILE A 80 1.50 13.77 -0.19
CA ILE A 80 2.18 12.57 0.30
C ILE A 80 1.43 11.32 -0.15
N MET A 81 0.12 11.21 0.11
CA MET A 81 -0.68 10.04 -0.28
C MET A 81 -0.63 9.77 -1.80
N VAL A 82 -0.75 10.82 -2.60
CA VAL A 82 -0.65 10.75 -4.06
C VAL A 82 0.74 10.28 -4.50
N SER A 83 1.81 10.83 -3.92
CA SER A 83 3.18 10.41 -4.20
C SER A 83 3.39 8.94 -3.84
N LEU A 84 2.94 8.50 -2.67
CA LEU A 84 3.14 7.11 -2.22
C LEU A 84 2.41 6.11 -3.15
N ALA A 85 1.13 6.36 -3.45
CA ALA A 85 0.36 5.50 -4.33
C ALA A 85 0.86 5.56 -5.78
N GLY A 86 1.20 6.76 -6.27
CA GLY A 86 1.70 6.98 -7.63
C GLY A 86 3.05 6.31 -7.89
N ILE A 87 4.01 6.41 -6.96
CA ILE A 87 5.32 5.76 -7.09
C ILE A 87 5.16 4.24 -7.17
N LEU A 88 4.30 3.65 -6.33
CA LEU A 88 4.08 2.21 -6.35
C LEU A 88 3.31 1.74 -7.60
N LEU A 89 2.32 2.50 -8.07
CA LEU A 89 1.64 2.23 -9.34
C LEU A 89 2.61 2.27 -10.52
N LEU A 90 3.44 3.31 -10.60
CA LEU A 90 4.46 3.44 -11.65
C LEU A 90 5.50 2.30 -11.56
N GLY A 91 5.95 1.95 -10.36
CA GLY A 91 6.85 0.81 -10.15
C GLY A 91 6.27 -0.51 -10.60
N ASN A 92 5.01 -0.77 -10.26
CA ASN A 92 4.28 -1.96 -10.70
C ASN A 92 4.09 -1.97 -12.23
N PHE A 93 3.79 -0.83 -12.83
CA PHE A 93 3.62 -0.68 -14.28
C PHE A 93 4.94 -0.94 -15.04
N PHE A 94 6.06 -0.37 -14.58
CA PHE A 94 7.37 -0.63 -15.20
C PHE A 94 7.82 -2.07 -15.04
N LYS A 95 7.50 -2.71 -13.90
CA LYS A 95 7.77 -4.14 -13.69
C LYS A 95 6.99 -5.01 -14.69
N TYR A 96 5.73 -4.66 -14.96
CA TYR A 96 4.91 -5.36 -15.94
C TYR A 96 5.46 -5.22 -17.37
N LEU A 97 5.94 -4.02 -17.73
CA LEU A 97 6.57 -3.76 -19.03
C LEU A 97 8.01 -4.28 -19.17
N GLN A 98 8.55 -4.96 -18.15
CA GLN A 98 9.94 -5.43 -18.11
C GLN A 98 10.96 -4.33 -18.42
N PHE A 99 10.72 -3.12 -17.90
CA PHE A 99 11.55 -1.96 -18.22
C PHE A 99 13.00 -2.15 -17.70
N PRO A 100 14.04 -1.79 -18.46
CA PRO A 100 15.43 -2.09 -18.11
C PRO A 100 15.91 -1.43 -16.80
N TYR A 101 15.23 -0.37 -16.34
CA TYR A 101 15.56 0.35 -15.12
C TYR A 101 14.64 0.02 -13.92
N VAL A 102 13.95 -1.13 -13.94
CA VAL A 102 13.03 -1.57 -12.87
C VAL A 102 13.69 -1.57 -11.49
N GLU A 103 14.98 -1.89 -11.41
CA GLU A 103 15.72 -1.89 -10.14
C GLU A 103 15.82 -0.48 -9.53
N LEU A 104 16.04 0.54 -10.36
CA LEU A 104 16.10 1.94 -9.92
C LEU A 104 14.73 2.42 -9.44
N VAL A 105 13.65 2.03 -10.14
CA VAL A 105 12.29 2.35 -9.71
C VAL A 105 11.93 1.63 -8.41
N SER A 106 12.41 0.41 -8.23
CA SER A 106 12.16 -0.36 -7.01
C SER A 106 12.83 0.27 -5.79
N LYS A 107 13.97 0.95 -5.95
CA LYS A 107 14.60 1.74 -4.88
C LYS A 107 13.74 2.94 -4.46
N LEU A 108 12.91 3.49 -5.36
CA LEU A 108 11.95 4.54 -5.00
C LEU A 108 10.82 4.05 -4.10
N ALA A 109 10.62 2.74 -3.96
CA ALA A 109 9.67 2.17 -3.00
C ALA A 109 10.03 2.49 -1.53
N VAL A 110 11.23 3.02 -1.26
CA VAL A 110 11.60 3.54 0.08
C VAL A 110 10.78 4.79 0.44
N LEU A 111 10.34 5.57 -0.55
CA LEU A 111 9.59 6.80 -0.35
C LEU A 111 8.22 6.54 0.33
N PRO A 112 7.41 5.55 -0.11
CA PRO A 112 6.27 5.02 0.67
C PRO A 112 6.57 4.77 2.15
N ILE A 113 7.68 4.11 2.46
CA ILE A 113 8.04 3.75 3.84
C ILE A 113 8.33 5.02 4.65
N VAL A 114 9.18 5.89 4.13
CA VAL A 114 9.56 7.15 4.80
C VAL A 114 8.37 8.09 4.94
N GLY A 115 7.52 8.19 3.92
CA GLY A 115 6.33 9.03 3.93
C GLY A 115 5.32 8.58 4.99
N VAL A 116 5.08 7.27 5.13
CA VAL A 116 4.24 6.75 6.20
C VAL A 116 4.87 6.97 7.58
N ALA A 117 6.17 6.73 7.74
CA ALA A 117 6.87 7.00 9.00
C ALA A 117 6.76 8.47 9.43
N TYR A 118 6.97 9.40 8.49
CA TYR A 118 6.82 10.84 8.73
C TYR A 118 5.39 11.22 9.13
N LEU A 119 4.39 10.70 8.42
CA LEU A 119 2.99 10.99 8.74
C LEU A 119 2.58 10.40 10.10
N SER A 120 3.08 9.21 10.44
CA SER A 120 2.91 8.58 11.76
C SER A 120 3.41 9.48 12.88
N TYR A 121 4.63 10.03 12.70
CA TYR A 121 5.30 10.84 13.70
C TYR A 121 4.62 12.21 13.87
N LYS A 122 4.28 12.88 12.76
CA LYS A 122 3.80 14.27 12.79
C LYS A 122 2.29 14.41 12.96
N TYR A 123 1.48 13.42 12.53
CA TYR A 123 0.02 13.55 12.48
C TYR A 123 -0.77 12.31 12.98
N PRO A 124 -0.44 11.72 14.14
CA PRO A 124 -1.01 10.44 14.57
C PRO A 124 -2.54 10.47 14.78
N THR A 125 -3.11 11.57 15.27
CA THR A 125 -4.55 11.66 15.60
C THR A 125 -5.44 12.08 14.43
N ARG A 126 -4.86 12.67 13.37
CA ARG A 126 -5.59 13.28 12.25
C ARG A 126 -5.59 12.40 10.98
N MET A 127 -5.27 11.12 11.11
CA MET A 127 -5.25 10.17 9.99
C MET A 127 -5.84 8.79 10.35
N LYS A 128 -6.80 8.72 11.27
CA LYS A 128 -7.31 7.43 11.77
C LYS A 128 -7.83 6.49 10.67
N ASN A 129 -8.42 7.03 9.60
CA ASN A 129 -8.99 6.20 8.53
C ASN A 129 -7.93 5.79 7.49
N GLU A 130 -6.94 6.66 7.30
CA GLU A 130 -5.94 6.60 6.25
C GLU A 130 -4.73 5.76 6.67
N PHE A 131 -4.43 5.80 7.97
CA PHE A 131 -3.27 5.16 8.53
C PHE A 131 -3.23 3.66 8.23
N GLY A 132 -4.38 2.98 8.34
CA GLY A 132 -4.51 1.57 8.03
C GLY A 132 -3.99 1.21 6.65
N PHE A 133 -4.54 1.85 5.60
CA PHE A 133 -4.17 1.49 4.23
C PHE A 133 -2.80 2.04 3.82
N LEU A 134 -2.35 3.14 4.44
CA LEU A 134 -1.01 3.67 4.21
C LEU A 134 0.07 2.73 4.76
N VAL A 135 -0.13 2.18 5.96
CA VAL A 135 0.80 1.21 6.57
C VAL A 135 0.90 -0.06 5.74
N ILE A 136 -0.21 -0.60 5.23
CA ILE A 136 -0.20 -1.78 4.36
C ILE A 136 0.55 -1.49 3.05
N THR A 137 0.34 -0.28 2.49
CA THR A 137 1.05 0.19 1.29
C THR A 137 2.56 0.24 1.53
N ALA A 138 3.01 0.78 2.67
CA ALA A 138 4.41 0.81 3.05
C ALA A 138 5.00 -0.58 3.34
N ALA A 139 4.23 -1.48 3.96
CA ALA A 139 4.64 -2.86 4.19
C ALA A 139 4.87 -3.60 2.86
N PHE A 140 4.00 -3.41 1.88
CA PHE A 140 4.21 -3.96 0.55
C PHE A 140 5.44 -3.39 -0.15
N ALA A 141 5.67 -2.08 -0.02
CA ALA A 141 6.88 -1.45 -0.53
C ALA A 141 8.15 -2.06 0.07
N LEU A 142 8.15 -2.31 1.39
CA LEU A 142 9.24 -2.98 2.10
C LEU A 142 9.44 -4.41 1.59
N ILE A 143 8.35 -5.18 1.38
CA ILE A 143 8.42 -6.53 0.80
C ILE A 143 9.07 -6.50 -0.59
N ASN A 144 8.72 -5.54 -1.44
CA ASN A 144 9.32 -5.43 -2.77
C ASN A 144 10.82 -5.14 -2.71
N ILE A 145 11.25 -4.24 -1.81
CA ILE A 145 12.68 -3.94 -1.62
C ILE A 145 13.43 -5.20 -1.18
N LEU A 146 12.93 -5.88 -0.14
CA LEU A 146 13.57 -7.08 0.40
C LEU A 146 13.65 -8.24 -0.58
N ARG A 147 12.77 -8.28 -1.60
CA ARG A 147 12.75 -9.36 -2.61
C ARG A 147 13.76 -9.13 -3.73
N ILE A 148 14.24 -7.90 -3.90
CA ILE A 148 15.19 -7.51 -4.94
C ILE A 148 16.64 -7.56 -4.43
N SER A 149 16.84 -7.41 -3.12
CA SER A 149 18.11 -7.64 -2.42
C SER A 149 18.39 -9.12 -2.18
#